data_AF-A0A519HB26-F1
#
_entry.id   AF-A0A519HB26-F1
#
_cell.length_a   1.000
_cell.length_b   1.000
_cell.length_c   1.000
_cell.angle_alpha   90.00
_cell.angle_beta   90.00
_cell.angle_gamma   90.00
#
_symmetry.space_group_name_H-M   'P 1'
#
loop_
_entity.id
_entity.type
_entity.pdbx_description
1 polymer ?
#
loop_
_entity_poly.entity_id
_entity_poly.type
_entity_poly.pdbx_seq_one_letter_code
_entity_poly.pdbx_strand_id
1 'polypeptide(L)'
;MSTRRTASEAWAAALLVVALAAVLATALPAVAGETAACALKASGTPPTVVETYTSEKCSSCPPIEAWLSTLAGDKSVLPLAFHVDYFDDKRWKDRYSNAAYTRRQKEMLASISFCRRV
;
A
#
# COMPACT_ATOMS: atom_id res chain seq x y z
N MET A 1 -9.98 -67.83 -21.24
CA MET A 1 -8.57 -67.37 -21.22
C MET A 1 -8.53 -65.85 -21.13
N SER A 2 -7.67 -65.29 -20.27
CA SER A 2 -7.11 -63.92 -20.36
C SER A 2 -7.97 -62.67 -20.04
N THR A 3 -8.57 -62.58 -18.85
CA THR A 3 -9.10 -61.27 -18.35
C THR A 3 -8.68 -60.90 -16.92
N ARG A 4 -8.01 -61.79 -16.16
CA ARG A 4 -7.62 -61.52 -14.76
C ARG A 4 -6.22 -60.90 -14.58
N ARG A 5 -5.35 -60.93 -15.61
CA ARG A 5 -3.98 -60.37 -15.51
C ARG A 5 -3.92 -58.85 -15.61
N THR A 6 -4.87 -58.22 -16.32
CA THR A 6 -4.86 -56.77 -16.57
C THR A 6 -5.27 -55.93 -15.35
N ALA A 7 -6.09 -56.49 -14.45
CA ALA A 7 -6.56 -55.78 -13.26
C ALA A 7 -5.46 -55.63 -12.19
N SER A 8 -4.61 -56.63 -12.00
CA SER A 8 -3.51 -56.58 -11.02
C SER A 8 -2.37 -55.65 -11.47
N GLU A 9 -2.13 -55.54 -12.78
CA GLU A 9 -1.10 -54.66 -13.36
C GLU A 9 -1.52 -53.19 -13.29
N ALA A 10 -2.81 -52.90 -13.47
CA ALA A 10 -3.36 -51.55 -13.36
C ALA A 10 -3.25 -50.97 -11.94
N TRP A 11 -3.41 -51.81 -10.91
CA TRP A 11 -3.37 -51.36 -9.52
C TRP A 11 -1.94 -51.16 -9.03
N ALA A 12 -1.02 -52.03 -9.48
CA ALA A 12 0.41 -51.86 -9.24
C ALA A 12 0.94 -50.57 -9.89
N ALA A 13 0.56 -50.28 -11.14
CA ALA A 13 0.93 -49.05 -11.83
C ALA A 13 0.35 -47.80 -11.15
N ALA A 14 -0.90 -47.84 -10.71
CA ALA A 14 -1.53 -46.73 -9.98
C ALA A 14 -0.83 -46.43 -8.65
N LEU A 15 -0.48 -47.46 -7.87
CA LEU A 15 0.26 -47.30 -6.62
C LEU A 15 1.67 -46.73 -6.84
N LEU A 16 2.34 -47.12 -7.93
CA LEU A 16 3.67 -46.61 -8.28
C LEU A 16 3.64 -45.14 -8.69
N VAL A 17 2.62 -44.71 -9.44
CA VAL A 17 2.43 -43.30 -9.83
C VAL A 17 2.12 -42.42 -8.61
N VAL A 18 1.28 -42.89 -7.69
CA VAL A 18 0.99 -42.17 -6.44
C VAL A 18 2.23 -42.06 -5.57
N ALA A 19 3.04 -43.12 -5.47
CA ALA A 19 4.30 -43.08 -4.73
C ALA A 19 5.32 -42.11 -5.35
N LEU A 20 5.45 -42.07 -6.68
CA LEU A 20 6.36 -41.13 -7.36
C LEU A 20 5.92 -39.68 -7.17
N ALA A 21 4.62 -39.40 -7.25
CA ALA A 21 4.07 -38.06 -7.03
C ALA A 21 4.28 -37.58 -5.58
N ALA A 22 4.16 -38.49 -4.60
CA ALA A 22 4.44 -38.17 -3.20
C ALA A 22 5.92 -37.85 -2.94
N VAL A 23 6.84 -38.50 -3.65
CA VAL A 23 8.29 -38.23 -3.54
C VAL A 23 8.66 -36.89 -4.20
N LEU A 24 8.02 -36.50 -5.31
CA LEU A 24 8.27 -35.18 -5.91
C LEU A 24 7.78 -34.02 -5.04
N ALA A 25 6.74 -34.21 -4.23
CA ALA A 25 6.16 -33.15 -3.41
C ALA A 25 7.01 -32.75 -2.19
N THR A 26 7.97 -33.59 -1.76
CA THR A 26 8.80 -33.34 -0.57
C THR A 26 10.15 -32.69 -0.88
N ALA A 27 10.49 -32.50 -2.16
CA ALA A 27 11.81 -32.03 -2.60
C ALA A 27 11.87 -30.51 -2.91
N LEU A 28 10.89 -29.71 -2.49
CA LEU A 28 10.96 -28.25 -2.61
C LEU A 28 11.66 -27.66 -1.38
N PRO A 29 12.95 -27.26 -1.46
CA PRO A 29 13.52 -26.45 -0.40
C PRO A 29 12.78 -25.11 -0.41
N ALA A 30 12.06 -24.83 0.67
CA ALA A 30 11.60 -23.48 0.94
C ALA A 30 12.83 -22.59 1.10
N VAL A 31 13.24 -21.90 0.03
CA VAL A 31 14.16 -20.78 0.12
C VAL A 31 13.41 -19.67 0.85
N ALA A 32 13.44 -19.73 2.18
CA ALA A 32 13.13 -18.60 3.02
C ALA A 32 14.27 -17.60 2.83
N GLY A 33 14.08 -16.68 1.88
CA GLY A 33 14.94 -15.52 1.74
C GLY A 33 14.79 -14.65 2.98
N GLU A 34 15.63 -14.91 3.99
CA GLU A 34 15.75 -14.04 5.15
C GLU A 34 16.49 -12.77 4.72
N THR A 35 15.74 -11.82 4.16
CA THR A 35 16.24 -10.45 3.99
C THR A 35 16.42 -9.89 5.40
N ALA A 36 17.67 -9.86 5.87
CA ALA A 36 18.04 -9.16 7.09
C ALA A 36 17.69 -7.68 6.91
N ALA A 37 16.51 -7.30 7.37
CA ALA A 37 16.04 -5.92 7.34
C ALA A 37 16.90 -5.12 8.30
N CYS A 38 17.79 -4.28 7.76
CA CYS A 38 18.49 -3.27 8.55
C CYS A 38 17.44 -2.24 8.99
N ALA A 39 16.90 -2.42 10.20
CA ALA A 39 15.90 -1.51 10.76
C ALA A 39 16.61 -0.33 11.41
N LEU A 40 16.59 0.83 10.75
CA LEU A 40 17.02 2.09 11.36
C LEU A 40 15.97 2.48 12.42
N LYS A 41 16.37 2.51 13.69
CA LYS A 41 15.49 2.91 14.79
C LYS A 41 15.62 4.41 15.00
N ALA A 42 14.58 5.16 14.66
CA ALA A 42 14.55 6.60 14.92
C ALA A 42 14.63 6.85 16.44
N SER A 43 15.57 7.68 16.88
CA SER A 43 15.68 8.12 18.27
C SER A 43 14.90 9.41 18.48
N GLY A 44 13.98 9.41 19.44
CA GLY A 44 13.16 10.59 19.82
C GLY A 44 11.68 10.44 19.46
N THR A 45 10.91 11.46 19.81
CA THR A 45 9.47 11.54 19.46
C THR A 45 9.34 11.96 17.99
N PRO A 46 8.60 11.21 17.16
CA PRO A 46 8.36 11.63 15.78
C PRO A 46 7.58 12.95 15.76
N PRO A 47 7.83 13.83 14.77
CA PRO A 47 7.06 15.05 14.65
C PRO A 47 5.60 14.73 14.32
N THR A 48 4.70 15.60 14.79
CA THR A 48 3.29 15.54 14.40
C THR A 48 3.14 16.00 12.97
N VAL A 49 2.54 15.18 12.11
CA VAL A 49 2.31 15.54 10.69
C VAL A 49 0.98 16.27 10.56
N VAL A 50 0.99 17.43 9.91
CA VAL A 50 -0.21 18.18 9.56
C VAL A 50 -0.31 18.25 8.04
N GLU A 51 -1.22 17.47 7.46
CA GLU A 51 -1.49 17.50 6.02
C GLU A 51 -2.63 18.45 5.71
N THR A 52 -2.34 19.50 4.94
CA THR A 52 -3.32 20.47 4.46
C THR A 52 -3.53 20.28 2.97
N TYR A 53 -4.78 20.19 2.55
CA TYR A 53 -5.17 20.07 1.14
C TYR A 53 -5.77 21.40 0.69
N THR A 54 -5.13 22.07 -0.27
CA THR A 54 -5.40 23.47 -0.63
C THR A 54 -5.32 23.72 -2.14
N SER A 55 -5.60 24.93 -2.61
CA SER A 55 -5.36 25.39 -3.99
C SER A 55 -5.40 26.91 -4.05
N GLU A 56 -4.65 27.53 -4.96
CA GLU A 56 -4.69 28.98 -5.22
C GLU A 56 -6.11 29.50 -5.54
N LYS A 57 -6.96 28.66 -6.15
CA LYS A 57 -8.36 29.00 -6.49
C LYS A 57 -9.34 28.79 -5.34
N CYS A 58 -8.92 28.16 -4.24
CA CYS A 58 -9.77 27.91 -3.09
C CYS A 58 -9.95 29.19 -2.26
N SER A 59 -11.15 29.79 -2.30
CA SER A 59 -11.44 31.06 -1.61
C SER A 59 -11.39 30.96 -0.09
N SER A 60 -11.67 29.79 0.48
CA SER A 60 -11.67 29.55 1.92
C SER A 60 -10.33 29.06 2.47
N CYS A 61 -9.34 28.81 1.60
CA CYS A 61 -8.04 28.27 1.99
C CYS A 61 -6.99 29.29 2.48
N PRO A 62 -7.01 30.60 2.15
CA PRO A 62 -5.99 31.53 2.63
C PRO A 62 -5.79 31.55 4.15
N PRO A 63 -6.84 31.45 5.00
CA PRO A 63 -6.66 31.37 6.45
C PRO A 63 -5.89 30.13 6.91
N ILE A 64 -6.12 28.96 6.30
CA ILE A 64 -5.43 27.73 6.70
C ILE A 64 -3.98 27.71 6.20
N GLU A 65 -3.71 28.25 5.01
CA GLU A 65 -2.33 28.39 4.49
C GLU A 65 -1.50 29.36 5.33
N ALA A 66 -2.10 30.48 5.75
CA ALA A 66 -1.46 31.44 6.64
C ALA A 66 -1.11 30.79 7.99
N TRP A 67 -2.04 30.05 8.59
CA TRP A 67 -1.79 29.31 9.82
C TRP A 67 -0.71 28.23 9.64
N LEU A 68 -0.78 27.44 8.57
CA LEU A 68 0.20 26.39 8.29
C LEU A 68 1.63 26.97 8.16
N SER A 69 1.76 28.14 7.55
CA SER A 69 3.03 28.85 7.40
C SER A 69 3.66 29.24 8.74
N THR A 70 2.86 29.45 9.80
CA THR A 70 3.37 29.72 11.15
C THR A 70 4.09 28.53 11.77
N LEU A 71 3.83 27.30 11.28
CA LEU A 71 4.40 26.06 11.82
C LEU A 71 5.78 25.72 11.23
N ALA A 72 6.25 26.43 10.20
CA ALA A 72 7.50 26.10 9.50
C ALA A 72 8.77 26.12 10.38
N GLY A 73 8.73 26.84 11.51
CA GLY A 73 9.83 26.91 12.48
C GLY A 73 9.77 25.87 13.61
N ASP A 74 8.66 25.15 13.74
CA ASP A 74 8.44 24.19 14.82
C ASP A 74 9.00 22.81 14.44
N LYS A 75 10.06 22.37 15.12
CA LYS A 75 10.69 21.06 14.87
C LYS A 75 9.83 19.87 15.30
N SER A 76 8.81 20.11 16.13
CA SER A 76 7.88 19.08 16.58
C SER A 76 6.74 18.83 15.60
N VAL A 77 6.61 19.66 14.55
CA VAL A 77 5.54 19.57 13.56
C VAL A 77 6.14 19.46 12.16
N LEU A 78 5.55 18.61 11.34
CA LEU A 78 5.83 18.53 9.90
C LEU A 78 4.61 19.08 9.14
N PRO A 79 4.59 20.39 8.82
CA PRO A 79 3.51 20.97 8.03
C PRO A 79 3.67 20.63 6.55
N LEU A 80 2.65 20.03 5.94
CA LEU A 80 2.61 19.66 4.53
C LEU A 80 1.44 20.35 3.83
N ALA A 81 1.71 21.03 2.72
CA ALA A 81 0.69 21.62 1.85
C ALA A 81 0.62 20.84 0.53
N PHE A 82 -0.55 20.28 0.26
CA PHE A 82 -0.84 19.52 -0.95
C PHE A 82 -1.86 20.27 -1.80
N HIS A 83 -1.43 20.76 -2.96
CA HIS A 83 -2.29 21.52 -3.85
C HIS A 83 -3.15 20.58 -4.70
N VAL A 84 -4.46 20.55 -4.47
CA VAL A 84 -5.39 19.67 -5.17
C VAL A 84 -5.79 20.26 -6.53
N ASP A 85 -6.02 19.39 -7.50
CA ASP A 85 -6.29 19.79 -8.89
C ASP A 85 -7.78 19.99 -9.21
N TYR A 86 -8.70 19.63 -8.31
CA TYR A 86 -10.14 19.73 -8.58
C TYR A 86 -10.68 21.17 -8.58
N PHE A 87 -9.84 22.16 -8.23
CA PHE A 87 -10.12 23.58 -8.38
C PHE A 87 -9.59 24.17 -9.70
N ASP A 88 -8.78 23.42 -10.45
CA ASP A 88 -8.25 23.88 -11.73
C ASP A 88 -9.35 23.90 -12.80
N ASP A 89 -9.23 24.84 -13.73
CA ASP A 89 -10.14 24.96 -14.87
C ASP A 89 -9.38 25.31 -16.16
N LYS A 90 -10.09 25.52 -17.26
CA LYS A 90 -9.47 25.82 -18.57
C LYS A 90 -8.76 27.18 -18.62
N ARG A 91 -9.04 28.09 -17.68
CA ARG A 91 -8.53 29.46 -17.62
C ARG A 91 -7.43 29.63 -16.58
N TRP A 92 -7.34 28.71 -15.61
CA TRP A 92 -6.37 28.76 -14.55
C TRP A 92 -5.97 27.36 -14.10
N LYS A 93 -4.66 27.15 -13.94
CA LYS A 93 -4.09 25.97 -13.32
C LYS A 93 -3.12 26.42 -12.24
N ASP A 94 -3.36 25.97 -11.02
CA ASP A 94 -2.42 26.14 -9.92
C ASP A 94 -1.12 25.40 -10.25
N ARG A 95 0.02 26.11 -10.24
CA ARG A 95 1.31 25.53 -10.64
C ARG A 95 1.80 24.43 -9.70
N TYR A 96 1.26 24.39 -8.48
CA TYR A 96 1.59 23.40 -7.47
C TYR A 96 0.61 22.23 -7.47
N SER A 97 -0.51 22.34 -8.19
CA SER A 97 -1.54 21.31 -8.18
C SER A 97 -1.08 20.01 -8.84
N ASN A 98 -1.55 18.89 -8.29
CA ASN A 98 -1.31 17.58 -8.87
C ASN A 98 -2.46 16.61 -8.59
N ALA A 99 -2.89 15.88 -9.62
CA ALA A 99 -3.89 14.82 -9.50
C ALA A 99 -3.55 13.76 -8.44
N ALA A 100 -2.25 13.52 -8.19
CA ALA A 100 -1.79 12.64 -7.12
C ALA A 100 -2.20 13.14 -5.73
N TYR A 101 -2.24 14.46 -5.50
CA TYR A 101 -2.64 15.06 -4.23
C TYR A 101 -4.15 14.96 -3.99
N THR A 102 -4.96 15.18 -5.03
CA THR A 102 -6.40 14.91 -4.99
C THR A 102 -6.70 13.44 -4.70
N ARG A 103 -5.94 12.52 -5.32
CA ARG A 103 -6.08 11.09 -5.07
C ARG A 103 -5.73 10.74 -3.61
N ARG A 104 -4.60 11.24 -3.09
CA ARG A 104 -4.19 11.05 -1.69
C ARG A 104 -5.28 11.48 -0.72
N GLN A 105 -5.90 12.64 -0.93
CA GLN A 105 -7.00 13.13 -0.08
C GLN A 105 -8.18 12.15 -0.07
N LYS A 106 -8.60 11.66 -1.24
CA LYS A 106 -9.71 10.72 -1.37
C LYS A 106 -9.42 9.39 -0.66
N GLU A 107 -8.20 8.88 -0.79
CA GLU A 107 -7.74 7.67 -0.10
C GLU A 107 -7.76 7.85 1.43
N MET A 108 -7.26 9.00 1.91
CA MET A 108 -7.29 9.34 3.34
C MET A 108 -8.71 9.46 3.88
N LEU A 109 -9.63 10.11 3.16
CA LEU A 109 -11.03 10.21 3.58
C LEU A 109 -11.70 8.84 3.65
N ALA A 110 -11.38 7.94 2.73
CA ALA A 110 -11.88 6.57 2.75
C ALA A 110 -11.36 5.79 3.97
N SER A 111 -10.08 5.94 4.31
CA SER A 111 -9.47 5.25 5.46
C SER A 111 -9.96 5.80 6.81
N ILE A 112 -10.13 7.12 6.94
CA ILE A 112 -10.66 7.75 8.16
C ILE A 112 -12.12 7.34 8.37
N SER A 113 -12.92 7.29 7.29
CA SER A 113 -14.32 6.85 7.36
C SER A 113 -14.45 5.41 7.83
N PHE A 114 -13.48 4.55 7.48
CA PHE A 114 -13.40 3.18 7.97
C PHE A 114 -13.07 3.14 9.48
N CYS A 115 -12.07 3.89 9.93
CA CYS A 115 -11.70 3.98 11.34
C CYS A 115 -12.84 4.49 12.23
N ARG A 116 -13.72 5.35 11.71
CA ARG A 116 -14.85 5.92 12.49
C ARG A 116 -16.05 4.97 12.60
N ARG A 117 -16.06 3.87 11.84
CA ARG A 117 -17.17 2.89 11.82
C ARG A 117 -16.86 1.64 12.65
N VAL A 118 -15.60 1.43 13.04
CA VAL A 118 -15.16 0.39 13.97
C VAL A 118 -15.14 0.96 15.38
#